data_AF-A0A975U883-F1
#
_entry.id   AF-A0A975U883-F1
#
_cell.length_a   1.000
_cell.length_b   1.000
_cell.length_c   1.000
_cell.angle_alpha   90.00
_cell.angle_beta   90.00
_cell.angle_gamma   90.00
#
_symmetry.space_group_name_H-M   'P 1'
#
loop_
_entity.id
_entity.type
_entity.pdbx_description
1 polymer ?
#
loop_
_entity_poly.entity_id
_entity_poly.type
_entity_poly.pdbx_seq_one_letter_code
_entity_poly.pdbx_strand_id
1 'polypeptide(L)'
;MRLFSQRSADFSVLIILALFVCWYSWDSYHASSAVENLVLIAPIALVALALCLMELIRQFLARPLSSPKESLPETEGDLKSVLPIIALFTVYVLSLEKLGFDIATTLFVGLFLWIQKERRLIWLIGYSVAFGLLMSTFFAQMLPYPMPMSLLPTDY
;
A
#
# COMPACT_ATOMS: atom_id res chain seq x y z
N MET A 1 1.49 -22.36 17.53
CA MET A 1 2.18 -22.97 16.37
C MET A 1 3.09 -21.92 15.75
N ARG A 2 4.40 -21.92 16.04
CA ARG A 2 5.38 -21.07 15.33
C ARG A 2 5.86 -21.84 14.11
N LEU A 3 5.09 -21.79 13.02
CA LEU A 3 5.33 -22.67 11.85
C LEU A 3 6.41 -22.18 10.88
N PHE A 4 6.91 -20.95 11.00
CA PHE A 4 8.03 -20.47 10.19
C PHE A 4 8.97 -19.60 11.03
N SER A 5 10.28 -19.75 10.82
CA SER A 5 11.28 -18.78 11.26
C SER A 5 10.94 -17.44 10.61
N GLN A 6 11.03 -16.31 11.32
CA GLN A 6 10.70 -14.98 10.75
C GLN A 6 11.39 -14.78 9.39
N ARG A 7 12.65 -15.20 9.28
CA ARG A 7 13.44 -15.17 8.04
C ARG A 7 12.81 -15.95 6.88
N SER A 8 12.20 -17.11 7.13
CA SER A 8 11.55 -17.88 6.06
C SER A 8 10.18 -17.32 5.68
N ALA A 9 9.48 -16.66 6.61
CA ALA A 9 8.27 -15.91 6.29
C ALA A 9 8.60 -14.68 5.42
N ASP A 10 9.60 -13.88 5.80
CA ASP A 10 10.04 -12.70 5.05
C ASP A 10 10.48 -13.09 3.63
N PHE A 11 11.30 -14.15 3.51
CA PHE A 11 11.74 -14.67 2.22
C PHE A 11 10.58 -15.13 1.34
N SER A 12 9.59 -15.82 1.93
CA SER A 12 8.39 -16.28 1.20
C SER A 12 7.57 -15.11 0.69
N VAL A 13 7.36 -14.08 1.51
CA VAL A 13 6.63 -12.85 1.12
C VAL A 13 7.35 -12.15 -0.02
N LEU A 14 8.68 -11.99 0.05
CA LEU A 14 9.47 -11.35 -1.00
C LEU A 14 9.41 -12.11 -2.32
N ILE A 15 9.48 -13.45 -2.28
CA ILE A 15 9.35 -14.27 -3.49
C ILE A 15 7.95 -14.13 -4.09
N ILE A 16 6.90 -14.24 -3.28
CA ILE A 16 5.51 -14.11 -3.74
C ILE A 16 5.31 -12.72 -4.37
N LEU A 17 5.80 -11.67 -3.72
CA LEU A 17 5.71 -10.30 -4.23
C LEU A 17 6.47 -10.15 -5.56
N ALA A 18 7.71 -10.64 -5.65
CA ALA A 18 8.50 -10.55 -6.87
C ALA A 18 7.84 -11.32 -8.03
N LEU A 19 7.33 -12.53 -7.78
CA LEU A 19 6.58 -13.30 -8.77
C LEU A 19 5.31 -12.58 -9.22
N PHE A 20 4.57 -11.97 -8.28
CA PHE A 20 3.37 -11.20 -8.58
C PHE A 20 3.68 -9.99 -9.45
N VAL A 21 4.73 -9.23 -9.13
CA VAL A 21 5.16 -8.06 -9.92
C VAL A 21 5.61 -8.49 -11.31
N CYS A 22 6.39 -9.57 -11.44
CA CYS A 22 6.80 -10.11 -12.74
C CYS A 22 5.59 -10.55 -13.57
N TRP A 23 4.65 -11.29 -12.96
CA TRP A 23 3.44 -11.75 -13.63
C TRP A 23 2.57 -10.58 -14.09
N TYR A 24 2.32 -9.61 -13.22
CA TYR A 24 1.55 -8.41 -13.55
C TYR A 24 2.20 -7.55 -14.64
N SER A 25 3.53 -7.42 -14.62
CA SER A 25 4.28 -6.68 -15.65
C SER A 25 4.21 -7.39 -17.00
N TRP A 26 4.30 -8.72 -16.99
CA TRP A 26 4.16 -9.55 -18.18
C TRP A 26 2.74 -9.45 -18.76
N ASP A 27 1.72 -9.57 -17.91
CA ASP A 27 0.31 -9.42 -18.29
C ASP A 27 0.04 -8.04 -18.88
N SER A 28 0.54 -6.98 -18.23
CA SER A 28 0.41 -5.60 -18.71
C SER A 28 1.08 -5.40 -20.08
N TYR A 29 2.27 -5.98 -20.28
CA TYR A 29 2.98 -5.91 -21.56
C TYR A 29 2.23 -6.62 -22.69
N HIS A 30 1.63 -7.78 -22.39
CA HIS A 30 0.80 -8.52 -23.35
C HIS A 30 -0.54 -7.84 -23.64
N ALA A 31 -1.14 -7.17 -22.65
CA ALA A 31 -2.39 -6.45 -22.82
C ALA A 31 -2.21 -5.20 -23.69
N SER A 32 -1.16 -4.41 -23.46
CA SER A 32 -0.79 -3.27 -24.31
C SER A 32 0.66 -2.87 -24.10
N SER A 33 1.46 -2.97 -25.16
CA SER A 33 2.85 -2.52 -25.18
C SER A 33 3.01 -1.03 -25.48
N ALA A 34 1.91 -0.28 -25.56
CA ALA A 34 1.95 1.16 -25.76
C ALA A 34 2.63 1.85 -24.57
N VAL A 35 3.49 2.83 -24.88
CA VAL A 35 4.23 3.60 -23.87
C VAL A 35 3.29 4.24 -22.85
N GLU A 36 2.13 4.71 -23.30
CA GLU A 36 1.08 5.30 -22.45
C GLU A 36 0.62 4.38 -21.32
N ASN A 37 0.54 3.07 -21.56
CA ASN A 37 0.16 2.08 -20.54
C ASN A 37 1.33 1.70 -19.64
N LEU A 38 2.53 1.62 -20.20
CA LEU A 38 3.72 1.16 -19.47
C LEU A 38 4.43 2.28 -18.70
N VAL A 39 4.15 3.56 -18.99
CA VAL A 39 4.86 4.71 -18.41
C VAL A 39 4.78 4.76 -16.89
N LEU A 40 3.68 4.29 -16.30
CA LEU A 40 3.50 4.19 -14.86
C LEU A 40 3.87 2.79 -14.32
N ILE A 41 3.51 1.73 -15.05
CA ILE A 41 3.68 0.35 -14.59
C ILE A 41 5.16 -0.04 -14.55
N ALA A 42 5.91 0.23 -15.63
CA ALA A 42 7.29 -0.18 -15.77
C ALA A 42 8.24 0.40 -14.70
N PRO A 43 8.24 1.72 -14.39
CA PRO A 43 9.14 2.24 -13.35
C PRO A 43 8.79 1.73 -11.96
N ILE A 44 7.49 1.59 -11.64
CA ILE A 44 7.04 1.07 -10.35
C ILE A 44 7.44 -0.40 -10.18
N ALA A 45 7.24 -1.22 -11.23
CA ALA A 45 7.65 -2.62 -11.24
C ALA A 45 9.17 -2.76 -11.08
N LEU A 46 9.95 -1.92 -11.76
CA LEU A 46 11.41 -1.91 -11.65
C LEU A 46 11.87 -1.59 -10.22
N VAL A 47 11.30 -0.55 -9.60
CA VAL A 47 11.62 -0.19 -8.21
C VAL A 47 11.25 -1.32 -7.26
N ALA A 48 10.05 -1.90 -7.40
CA ALA A 48 9.60 -3.00 -6.57
C ALA A 48 10.52 -4.23 -6.68
N LEU A 49 10.91 -4.61 -7.90
CA LEU A 49 11.82 -5.72 -8.15
C LEU A 49 13.23 -5.43 -7.62
N ALA A 50 13.73 -4.20 -7.75
CA ALA A 50 15.02 -3.80 -7.22
C ALA A 50 15.05 -3.91 -5.68
N LEU A 51 13.99 -3.46 -5.00
CA LEU A 51 13.86 -3.58 -3.55
C LEU A 51 13.78 -5.05 -3.11
N CYS A 52 13.00 -5.88 -3.81
CA CYS A 52 12.92 -7.31 -3.54
C CYS A 52 14.29 -7.98 -3.71
N LEU A 53 15.00 -7.70 -4.80
CA LEU A 53 16.32 -8.25 -5.08
C LEU A 53 17.35 -7.81 -4.04
N MET A 54 17.35 -6.53 -3.68
CA MET A 54 18.25 -5.98 -2.66
C MET A 54 18.04 -6.68 -1.32
N GLU A 55 16.80 -6.87 -0.89
CA GLU A 55 16.49 -7.53 0.38
C GLU A 55 16.79 -9.04 0.32
N LEU A 56 16.54 -9.70 -0.81
CA LEU A 56 16.95 -11.10 -1.01
C LEU A 56 18.47 -11.25 -0.92
N ILE A 57 19.24 -10.38 -1.58
CA ILE A 57 20.70 -10.38 -1.52
C ILE A 57 21.17 -10.12 -0.09
N ARG A 58 20.58 -9.14 0.61
CA ARG A 58 20.90 -8.84 2.01
C ARG A 58 20.66 -10.06 2.90
N GLN A 59 19.54 -10.76 2.74
CA GLN A 59 19.22 -11.95 3.51
C GLN A 59 20.13 -13.14 3.16
N PHE A 60 20.55 -13.29 1.90
CA PHE A 60 21.50 -14.33 1.50
C PHE A 60 22.92 -14.05 1.99
N LEU A 61 23.36 -12.79 1.97
CA LEU A 61 24.71 -12.37 2.32
C LEU A 61 24.88 -12.14 3.83
N ALA A 62 23.79 -11.96 4.57
CA ALA A 62 23.78 -11.93 6.02
C ALA A 62 24.25 -13.30 6.58
N ARG A 63 25.52 -13.34 7.00
CA ARG A 63 26.05 -14.38 7.88
C ARG A 63 25.21 -14.45 9.16
N PRO A 64 25.15 -15.60 9.88
CA PRO A 64 24.46 -15.72 11.17
C PRO A 64 25.18 -14.97 12.32
N LEU A 65 25.91 -13.90 11.99
CA LEU A 65 26.35 -12.92 12.96
C LEU A 65 25.19 -11.96 13.12
N SER A 66 24.52 -12.09 14.25
CA SER A 66 23.66 -11.09 14.87
C SER A 66 24.20 -9.68 14.59
N SER A 67 23.77 -9.10 13.49
CA SER A 67 23.98 -7.69 13.20
C SER A 67 22.87 -6.94 13.93
N PRO A 68 23.19 -5.82 14.60
CA PRO A 68 22.22 -5.08 15.39
C PRO A 68 21.01 -4.79 14.51
N LYS A 69 19.83 -5.20 14.98
CA LYS A 69 18.57 -4.67 14.49
C LYS A 69 18.73 -3.16 14.52
N GLU A 70 18.88 -2.57 13.35
CA GLU A 70 18.62 -1.15 13.17
C GLU A 70 17.21 -0.97 13.68
N SER A 71 17.13 -0.43 14.88
CA SER A 71 15.96 -0.45 15.73
C SER A 71 14.96 0.55 15.17
N LEU A 72 14.25 0.16 14.10
CA LEU A 72 12.81 0.34 14.17
C LEU A 72 12.38 -0.43 15.42
N PRO A 73 11.63 0.19 16.35
CA PRO A 73 11.20 -0.52 17.53
C PRO A 73 10.49 -1.77 17.03
N GLU A 74 11.14 -2.92 17.21
CA GLU A 74 10.46 -4.20 17.27
C GLU A 74 9.59 -4.13 18.49
N THR A 75 8.47 -3.44 18.32
CA THR A 75 7.23 -3.92 18.87
C THR A 75 7.19 -5.32 18.30
N GLU A 76 7.47 -6.33 19.14
CA GLU A 76 6.93 -7.66 18.93
C GLU A 76 5.46 -7.42 18.63
N GLY A 77 5.13 -7.30 17.35
CA GLY A 77 3.88 -6.72 16.90
C GLY A 77 2.84 -7.73 17.28
N ASP A 78 2.26 -7.55 18.46
CA ASP A 78 1.09 -8.29 18.88
C ASP A 78 0.16 -8.20 17.69
N LEU A 79 -0.14 -9.33 17.05
CA LEU A 79 -0.98 -9.39 15.85
C LEU A 79 -2.26 -8.56 16.07
N LYS A 80 -2.71 -8.48 17.32
CA LYS A 80 -3.82 -7.64 17.79
C LYS A 80 -3.67 -6.14 17.55
N SER A 81 -2.45 -5.59 17.51
CA SER A 81 -2.18 -4.18 17.20
C SER A 81 -2.24 -3.90 15.70
N VAL A 82 -1.92 -4.87 14.85
CA VAL A 82 -1.88 -4.71 13.38
C VAL A 82 -3.22 -5.11 12.75
N LEU A 83 -3.90 -6.11 13.32
CA LEU A 83 -5.21 -6.60 12.89
C LEU A 83 -6.26 -5.49 12.67
N PRO A 84 -6.45 -4.50 13.56
CA PRO A 84 -7.43 -3.44 13.33
C PRO A 84 -7.06 -2.55 12.13
N ILE A 85 -5.77 -2.36 11.85
CA ILE A 85 -5.32 -1.59 10.69
C ILE A 85 -5.58 -2.35 9.40
N ILE A 86 -5.26 -3.65 9.38
CA ILE A 86 -5.56 -4.53 8.22
C ILE A 86 -7.08 -4.55 7.97
N ALA A 87 -7.87 -4.76 9.02
CA ALA A 87 -9.33 -4.77 8.90
C ALA A 87 -9.87 -3.44 8.36
N LEU A 88 -9.35 -2.30 8.86
CA LEU A 88 -9.73 -0.98 8.37
C LEU A 88 -9.37 -0.81 6.88
N PHE A 89 -8.17 -1.24 6.49
CA PHE A 89 -7.74 -1.20 5.09
C PHE A 89 -8.61 -2.08 4.18
N THR A 90 -8.97 -3.28 4.63
CA THR A 90 -9.90 -4.16 3.89
C THR A 90 -11.27 -3.50 3.72
N VAL A 91 -11.84 -2.93 4.78
CA VAL A 91 -13.12 -2.20 4.71
C VAL A 91 -13.03 -1.03 3.74
N TYR A 92 -11.92 -0.28 3.76
CA TYR A 92 -11.68 0.81 2.83
C TYR A 92 -11.70 0.33 1.38
N VAL A 93 -10.92 -0.69 1.03
CA VAL A 93 -10.87 -1.23 -0.34
C VAL A 93 -12.26 -1.71 -0.82
N LEU A 94 -13.00 -2.42 0.03
CA LEU A 94 -14.35 -2.89 -0.29
C LEU A 94 -15.38 -1.74 -0.39
N SER A 95 -15.13 -0.62 0.29
CA SER A 95 -16.01 0.54 0.28
C SER A 95 -15.83 1.41 -0.98
N LEU A 96 -14.67 1.36 -1.65
CA LEU A 96 -14.35 2.24 -2.79
C LEU A 96 -15.40 2.20 -3.90
N GLU A 97 -15.91 1.00 -4.22
CA GLU A 97 -16.91 0.82 -5.27
C GLU A 97 -18.26 1.49 -4.94
N LYS A 98 -18.66 1.51 -3.67
CA LYS A 98 -20.00 1.98 -3.24
C LYS A 98 -20.00 3.41 -2.69
N LEU A 99 -18.97 3.76 -1.93
CA LEU A 99 -18.85 5.04 -1.23
C LEU A 99 -18.09 6.09 -2.05
N GLY A 100 -17.40 5.70 -3.12
CA GLY A 100 -16.57 6.59 -3.90
C GLY A 100 -15.21 6.86 -3.23
N PHE A 101 -14.21 7.15 -4.05
CA PHE A 101 -12.81 7.28 -3.64
C PHE A 101 -12.60 8.42 -2.63
N ASP A 102 -13.26 9.56 -2.82
CA ASP A 102 -13.16 10.74 -1.97
C ASP A 102 -13.65 10.47 -0.53
N ILE A 103 -14.91 10.08 -0.36
CA ILE A 103 -15.51 9.83 0.96
C ILE A 103 -14.82 8.65 1.65
N ALA A 104 -14.58 7.56 0.91
CA ALA A 104 -13.90 6.39 1.46
C ALA A 104 -12.49 6.74 1.97
N THR A 105 -11.73 7.54 1.20
CA THR A 105 -10.38 7.95 1.60
C THR A 105 -10.42 8.87 2.82
N THR A 106 -11.33 9.85 2.85
CA THR A 106 -11.48 10.74 4.02
C THR A 106 -11.85 9.95 5.28
N LEU A 107 -12.81 9.03 5.20
CA LEU A 107 -13.19 8.19 6.34
C LEU A 107 -12.07 7.27 6.77
N PHE A 108 -11.37 6.63 5.82
CA PHE A 108 -10.22 5.77 6.10
C PHE A 108 -9.14 6.52 6.86
N VAL A 109 -8.71 7.68 6.36
CA VAL A 109 -7.66 8.49 7.00
C VAL A 109 -8.10 8.95 8.39
N GLY A 110 -9.37 9.36 8.54
CA GLY A 110 -9.92 9.78 9.83
C GLY A 110 -9.96 8.66 10.86
N LEU A 111 -10.45 7.47 10.47
CA LEU A 111 -10.47 6.30 11.33
C LEU A 111 -9.05 5.81 11.64
N PHE A 112 -8.14 5.87 10.69
CA PHE A 112 -6.75 5.47 10.86
C PHE A 112 -6.04 6.37 11.90
N LEU A 113 -6.17 7.68 11.78
CA LEU A 113 -5.63 8.63 12.76
C LEU A 113 -6.28 8.47 14.14
N TRP A 114 -7.59 8.18 14.19
CA TRP A 114 -8.28 7.90 15.45
C TRP A 114 -7.72 6.64 16.13
N ILE A 115 -7.47 5.57 15.37
CA ILE A 115 -6.86 4.32 15.87
C ILE A 115 -5.44 4.59 16.39
N GLN A 116 -4.68 5.48 15.74
CA GLN A 116 -3.38 5.94 16.22
C GLN A 116 -3.43 6.84 17.47
N LYS A 117 -4.63 7.08 18.03
CA LYS A 117 -4.88 7.89 19.22
C LYS A 117 -4.59 9.38 19.04
N GLU A 118 -4.64 9.92 17.82
CA GLU A 118 -4.67 11.37 17.63
C GLU A 118 -6.00 11.93 18.16
N ARG A 119 -5.93 12.77 19.20
CA ARG A 119 -7.11 13.31 19.91
C ARG A 119 -7.49 14.73 19.49
N ARG A 120 -6.65 15.38 18.69
CA ARG A 120 -6.88 16.76 18.23
C ARG A 120 -7.91 16.76 17.10
N LEU A 121 -9.19 16.90 17.46
CA LEU A 121 -10.31 16.80 16.51
C LEU A 121 -10.20 17.74 15.30
N ILE A 122 -9.69 18.97 15.49
CA ILE A 122 -9.44 19.91 14.37
C ILE A 122 -8.46 19.30 13.36
N TRP A 123 -7.33 18.75 13.84
CA TRP A 123 -6.32 18.17 12.97
C TRP A 123 -6.79 16.85 12.38
N LEU A 124 -7.52 16.04 13.16
CA LEU A 124 -8.11 14.80 12.69
C LEU A 124 -9.04 15.04 11.50
N ILE A 125 -10.08 15.86 11.69
CA ILE A 125 -11.08 16.11 10.65
C ILE A 125 -10.48 16.93 9.52
N GLY A 126 -9.74 18.00 9.85
CA GLY A 126 -9.14 18.88 8.86
C GLY A 126 -8.16 18.16 7.95
N TYR A 127 -7.25 17.34 8.52
CA TYR A 127 -6.30 16.57 7.74
C TYR A 127 -6.98 15.50 6.88
N SER A 128 -7.93 14.75 7.44
CA SER A 128 -8.63 13.70 6.70
C SER A 128 -9.45 14.23 5.52
N VAL A 129 -10.13 15.36 5.70
CA VAL A 129 -10.90 16.01 4.63
C VAL A 129 -9.95 16.61 3.61
N ALA A 130 -8.94 17.38 4.03
CA ALA A 130 -7.99 18.00 3.12
C ALA A 130 -7.22 16.96 2.30
N PHE A 131 -6.75 15.89 2.94
CA PHE A 131 -6.03 14.81 2.28
C PHE A 131 -6.92 14.03 1.31
N GLY A 132 -8.13 13.66 1.73
CA GLY A 132 -9.06 12.94 0.87
C GLY A 132 -9.43 13.74 -0.38
N LEU A 133 -9.77 15.03 -0.22
CA LEU A 133 -10.06 15.91 -1.35
C LEU A 133 -8.83 16.10 -2.25
N LEU A 134 -7.65 16.39 -1.68
CA LEU A 134 -6.43 16.58 -2.45
C LEU A 134 -6.09 15.33 -3.26
N MET A 135 -6.07 14.15 -2.63
CA MET A 135 -5.79 12.89 -3.34
C MET A 135 -6.84 12.60 -4.40
N SER A 136 -8.12 12.82 -4.10
CA SER A 136 -9.19 12.60 -5.06
C SER A 136 -9.04 13.49 -6.30
N THR A 137 -8.69 14.77 -6.14
CA THR A 137 -8.40 15.68 -7.27
C THR A 137 -7.13 15.27 -8.03
N PHE A 138 -6.08 14.86 -7.32
CA PHE A 138 -4.83 14.43 -7.92
C PHE A 138 -5.03 13.21 -8.81
N PHE A 139 -5.71 12.18 -8.31
CA PHE A 139 -5.98 10.97 -9.08
C PHE A 139 -6.98 11.22 -10.21
N ALA A 140 -7.99 12.08 -10.02
CA ALA A 140 -8.90 12.45 -11.10
C ALA A 140 -8.19 13.15 -12.27
N GLN A 141 -7.13 13.92 -12.01
CA GLN A 141 -6.35 14.57 -13.06
C GLN A 141 -5.28 13.66 -13.68
N MET A 142 -4.75 12.70 -12.91
CA MET A 142 -3.71 11.78 -13.38
C MET A 142 -4.27 10.58 -14.15
N LEU A 143 -5.46 10.09 -13.78
CA LEU A 143 -6.04 8.89 -14.39
C LEU A 143 -6.94 9.26 -15.57
N PRO A 144 -6.74 8.68 -16.77
CA PRO A 144 -7.62 8.89 -17.93
C PRO A 144 -8.93 8.09 -17.84
N TYR A 145 -9.20 7.40 -16.72
CA TYR A 145 -10.35 6.52 -16.55
C TYR A 145 -11.27 7.02 -15.43
N PRO A 146 -12.61 6.91 -15.57
CA PRO A 146 -13.53 7.37 -14.54
C PRO A 146 -13.34 6.58 -13.25
N MET A 147 -12.98 7.27 -12.18
CA MET A 147 -13.04 6.72 -10.83
C MET A 147 -14.41 6.99 -10.21
N PRO A 148 -14.98 6.03 -9.45
CA PRO A 148 -16.19 6.28 -8.69
C PRO A 148 -15.90 7.34 -7.62
N MET A 149 -16.50 8.52 -7.76
CA MET A 149 -16.37 9.65 -6.86
C MET A 149 -17.77 10.02 -6.37
N SER A 150 -17.93 10.34 -5.09
CA SER A 150 -19.27 10.63 -4.53
C SER A 150 -19.56 12.12 -4.36
N LEU A 151 -18.56 12.94 -4.07
CA LEU A 151 -18.69 14.38 -3.85
C LEU A 151 -18.16 15.20 -5.02
N LEU A 152 -17.00 14.83 -5.57
CA LEU A 152 -16.45 15.53 -6.72
C LEU A 152 -17.02 14.93 -8.01
N PRO A 153 -17.80 15.69 -8.81
CA PRO A 153 -18.24 15.22 -10.10
C PRO A 153 -17.02 15.15 -11.02
N THR A 154 -16.60 13.94 -11.35
CA THR A 154 -15.77 13.68 -12.53
C THR A 154 -16.73 13.38 -13.68
N ASP A 155 -17.36 14.42 -14.20
CA ASP A 155 -18.09 14.33 -15.47
C ASP A 155 -17.04 14.17 -16.57
N TYR A 156 -17.00 12.99 -17.19
CA TYR A 156 -16.36 12.75 -18.48
C TYR A 156 -17.45 12.57 -19.54
#